data_AF-A0A838AB13-F1
#
_entry.id   AF-A0A838AB13-F1
#
_cell.length_a   1.000
_cell.length_b   1.000
_cell.length_c   1.000
_cell.angle_alpha   90.00
_cell.angle_beta   90.00
_cell.angle_gamma   90.00
#
_symmetry.space_group_name_H-M   'P 1'
#
loop_
_entity.id
_entity.type
_entity.pdbx_description
1 polymer ?
#
loop_
_entity_poly.entity_id
_entity_poly.type
_entity_poly.pdbx_seq_one_letter_code
_entity_poly.pdbx_strand_id
1 'polypeptide(L)' 'MTYAEAAELLRVSPRTVRRMVTQNRLRTVDVGGCKRIPRSEVERAGGDSAA' A
#
# COMPACT_ATOMS: atom_id res chain seq x y z
N MET A 1 -5.04 -6.08 2.87
CA MET A 1 -3.87 -6.88 2.44
C MET A 1 -2.63 -6.50 3.26
N THR A 2 -1.60 -7.34 3.28
CA THR A 2 -0.29 -7.13 3.90
C THR A 2 0.58 -6.21 3.05
N TYR A 3 1.73 -5.81 3.57
CA TYR A 3 2.69 -4.99 2.82
C TYR A 3 3.34 -5.76 1.68
N ALA A 4 3.53 -7.08 1.82
CA ALA A 4 4.07 -7.91 0.76
C ALA A 4 3.09 -8.00 -0.43
N GLU A 5 1.82 -8.28 -0.15
CA GLU A 5 0.77 -8.32 -1.18
C GLU A 5 0.63 -6.98 -1.92
N ALA A 6 0.68 -5.85 -1.19
CA ALA A 6 0.66 -4.53 -1.82
C ALA A 6 1.91 -4.26 -2.66
N ALA A 7 3.07 -4.80 -2.26
CA ALA A 7 4.33 -4.65 -2.99
C ALA A 7 4.27 -5.34 -4.35
N GLU A 8 3.74 -6.57 -4.39
CA GLU A 8 3.52 -7.33 -5.62
C GLU A 8 2.56 -6.60 -6.57
N LEU A 9 1.43 -6.11 -6.05
CA LEU A 9 0.43 -5.38 -6.86
C LEU A 9 0.98 -4.07 -7.44
N LEU A 10 1.78 -3.34 -6.66
CA LEU A 10 2.40 -2.09 -7.09
C LEU A 10 3.72 -2.30 -7.87
N ARG A 11 4.20 -3.55 -7.99
CA ARG A 11 5.52 -3.90 -8.56
C ARG A 11 6.68 -3.13 -7.93
N VAL A 12 6.64 -2.94 -6.61
CA VAL A 12 7.69 -2.28 -5.84
C VAL A 12 8.21 -3.18 -4.73
N SER A 13 9.30 -2.78 -4.07
CA SER A 13 9.78 -3.52 -2.89
C SER A 13 8.88 -3.29 -1.66
N PRO A 14 8.78 -4.25 -0.72
CA PRO A 14 8.10 -4.04 0.57
C PRO A 14 8.68 -2.86 1.37
N ARG A 15 9.98 -2.56 1.20
CA ARG A 15 10.62 -1.38 1.79
C ARG A 15 10.06 -0.09 1.21
N THR A 16 9.77 -0.06 -0.09
CA THR A 16 9.09 1.07 -0.76
C THR A 16 7.68 1.23 -0.23
N VAL A 17 6.90 0.14 -0.08
CA VAL A 17 5.55 0.20 0.52
C VAL A 17 5.61 0.78 1.93
N ARG A 18 6.53 0.31 2.78
CA ARG A 18 6.73 0.86 4.13
C ARG A 18 7.05 2.35 4.09
N ARG A 19 7.92 2.78 3.16
CA ARG A 19 8.25 4.20 2.95
C ARG A 19 7.01 5.00 2.54
N MET A 20 6.19 4.50 1.62
CA MET A 20 4.96 5.16 1.19
C MET A 20 3.97 5.32 2.34
N VAL A 21 3.86 4.33 3.23
CA VAL A 21 3.04 4.45 4.45
C VAL A 21 3.61 5.52 5.39
N THR A 22 4.94 5.53 5.64
CA THR A 22 5.56 6.55 6.50
C THR A 22 5.47 7.97 5.93
N GLN A 23 5.41 8.10 4.59
CA GLN A 23 5.20 9.36 3.88
C GLN A 23 3.71 9.70 3.71
N ASN A 24 2.81 8.94 4.34
CA ASN A 24 1.36 9.14 4.27
C ASN A 24 0.78 9.05 2.84
N ARG A 25 1.51 8.44 1.90
CA ARG A 25 1.09 8.19 0.51
C ARG A 25 0.18 6.97 0.38
N LEU A 26 0.32 6.00 1.29
CA LEU A 26 -0.56 4.84 1.43
C LEU A 26 -1.13 4.81 2.85
N ARG A 27 -2.45 4.79 2.97
CA ARG A 27 -3.11 4.64 4.27
C ARG A 27 -3.19 3.18 4.68
N THR A 28 -3.05 2.93 5.98
CA THR A 28 -3.23 1.61 6.60
C THR A 28 -4.35 1.64 7.61
N VAL A 29 -5.06 0.53 7.72
CA VAL A 29 -6.05 0.27 8.77
C VAL A 29 -5.51 -0.79 9.72
N ASP A 30 -5.84 -0.65 11.01
CA ASP A 30 -5.58 -1.72 11.97
C ASP A 30 -6.75 -2.71 11.95
N VAL A 31 -6.46 -3.99 11.73
CA VAL A 31 -7.44 -5.06 11.76
C VAL A 31 -6.92 -6.12 12.71
N GLY A 32 -7.44 -6.11 13.94
CA GLY A 32 -7.05 -7.06 14.99
C GLY A 32 -5.57 -6.96 15.38
N GLY A 33 -5.02 -5.74 15.50
CA GLY A 33 -3.61 -5.51 15.84
C GLY A 33 -2.65 -5.68 14.67
N CYS A 34 -3.15 -5.99 13.48
CA CYS A 34 -2.35 -6.12 12.27
C CYS A 34 -2.60 -4.94 11.33
N LYS A 35 -1.52 -4.24 10.94
CA LYS A 35 -1.61 -3.20 9.91
C LYS A 35 -1.89 -3.81 8.55
N ARG A 36 -3.00 -3.42 7.94
CA ARG A 36 -3.41 -3.84 6.60
C ARG A 36 -3.59 -2.62 5.71
N ILE A 37 -3.25 -2.77 4.44
CA ILE A 37 -3.51 -1.76 3.42
C ILE A 37 -4.88 -2.09 2.79
N PRO A 38 -5.82 -1.14 2.73
CA PRO A 38 -7.05 -1.30 1.94
C PRO A 38 -6.74 -1.45 0.46
N ARG A 39 -7.51 -2.26 -0.27
CA ARG A 39 -7.31 -2.44 -1.71
C ARG A 39 -7.48 -1.15 -2.50
N SER A 40 -8.47 -0.34 -2.13
CA SER A 40 -8.72 0.97 -2.73
C SER A 40 -7.52 1.92 -2.64
N GLU A 41 -6.73 1.85 -1.57
CA GLU A 41 -5.51 2.66 -1.41
C GLU A 41 -4.41 2.21 -2.36
N VAL A 42 -4.29 0.90 -2.59
CA VAL A 42 -3.33 0.33 -3.55
C VAL A 42 -3.71 0.69 -4.97
N GLU A 43 -4.99 0.58 -5.32
CA GLU A 43 -5.52 0.97 -6.63
C GLU A 43 -5.33 2.47 -6.88
N ARG A 44 -5.59 3.31 -5.88
CA ARG A 44 -5.31 4.76 -5.94
C ARG A 44 -3.84 5.06 -6.17
N ALA A 45 -2.93 4.32 -5.51
CA ALA A 45 -1.49 4.54 -5.62
C ALA A 45 -0.87 3.99 -6.93
N GLY A 46 -1.44 2.93 -7.50
CA GLY A 46 -1.05 2.37 -8.80
C GLY A 46 -1.73 3.07 -9.99
N GLY A 47 -2.76 3.89 -9.73
CA GLY A 47 -3.55 4.59 -10.73
C GLY A 47 -2.90 5.85 -11.34
N ASP A 48 -1.68 6.22 -10.94
CA ASP A 48 -0.90 7.34 -11.52
C ASP A 48 -0.36 7.04 -12.94
N SER A 49 -1.03 6.18 -13.70
CA SER A 49 -0.76 5.94 -15.14
C SER A 49 -2.04 5.93 -15.99
N ALA A 50 -3.12 6.56 -15.52
CA ALA A 50 -4.32 6.79 -16.30
C ALA A 50 -4.97 8.15 -15.98
N ALA A 51 -4.31 9.24 -16.41
CA ALA A 51 -4.93 10.52 -16.77
C ALA A 51 -3.91 11.36 -17.56
#